data_AF-A0A920IS52-F1
#
_entry.id   AF-A0A920IS52-F1
#
_cell.length_a   1.000
_cell.length_b   1.000
_cell.length_c   1.000
_cell.angle_alpha   90.00
_cell.angle_beta   90.00
_cell.angle_gamma   90.00
#
_symmetry.space_group_name_H-M   'P 1'
#
loop_
_entity.id
_entity.type
_entity.pdbx_description
1 polymer ?
#
loop_
_entity_poly.entity_id
_entity_poly.type
_entity_poly.pdbx_seq_one_letter_code
_entity_poly.pdbx_strand_id
1 'polypeptide(L)' 'MYTDSKYVMDGINNWIANWKKNNWKTASKKDVKNKDLWIELDAETCKHEIEWIWVKGHSGNIGNEKADALANMGIDNLDV' A
#
# COMPACT_ATOMS: atom_id res chain seq x y z
N MET A 1 -2.99 2.30 -11.14
CA MET A 1 -1.86 1.91 -10.28
C MET A 1 -1.81 0.38 -10.22
N TYR A 2 -0.62 -0.21 -10.45
CA TYR A 2 -0.42 -1.65 -10.38
C TYR A 2 0.36 -2.01 -9.12
N THR A 3 -0.04 -3.07 -8.43
CA THR A 3 0.69 -3.60 -7.26
C THR A 3 0.42 -5.09 -7.09
N ASP A 4 1.42 -5.84 -6.63
CA ASP A 4 1.25 -7.23 -6.19
C ASP A 4 0.96 -7.36 -4.68
N SER A 5 1.04 -6.25 -3.95
CA SER A 5 0.79 -6.21 -2.51
C SER A 5 -0.70 -6.38 -2.22
N LYS A 6 -1.07 -7.57 -1.76
CA LYS A 6 -2.40 -7.82 -1.20
C LYS A 6 -2.71 -6.92 -0.01
N TYR A 7 -1.71 -6.57 0.79
CA TYR A 7 -1.90 -5.68 1.94
C TYR A 7 -2.37 -4.30 1.51
N VAL A 8 -1.76 -3.71 0.47
CA VAL A 8 -2.18 -2.42 -0.07
C VAL A 8 -3.53 -2.55 -0.76
N MET A 9 -3.71 -3.61 -1.57
CA MET A 9 -4.96 -3.85 -2.30
C MET A 9 -6.17 -3.99 -1.37
N ASP A 10 -6.06 -4.82 -0.34
CA ASP A 10 -7.14 -5.01 0.62
C ASP A 10 -7.33 -3.77 1.50
N GLY A 11 -6.24 -3.08 1.84
CA GLY A 11 -6.30 -1.87 2.65
C GLY A 11 -7.04 -0.74 1.97
N ILE A 12 -6.68 -0.42 0.72
CA ILE A 12 -7.36 0.61 -0.07
C ILE A 12 -8.83 0.25 -0.34
N ASN A 13 -9.11 -0.99 -0.76
CA ASN A 13 -10.46 -1.34 -1.20
C ASN A 13 -11.42 -1.63 -0.04
N ASN A 14 -10.94 -2.21 1.06
CA ASN A 14 -11.82 -2.78 2.09
C ASN A 14 -11.67 -2.12 3.47
N TRP A 15 -10.46 -1.68 3.84
CA TRP A 15 -10.19 -1.29 5.23
C TRP A 15 -10.21 0.21 5.46
N ILE A 16 -9.66 0.99 4.51
CA ILE A 16 -9.38 2.42 4.71
C ILE A 16 -10.63 3.23 5.03
N ALA A 17 -11.76 2.93 4.40
CA ALA A 17 -13.04 3.59 4.67
C ALA A 17 -13.49 3.40 6.14
N ASN A 18 -13.37 2.19 6.66
CA ASN A 18 -13.72 1.87 8.05
C ASN A 18 -12.70 2.46 9.04
N TRP A 19 -11.41 2.46 8.69
CA TRP A 19 -10.39 3.07 9.52
C TRP A 19 -10.60 4.58 9.64
N LYS A 20 -10.87 5.29 8.54
CA LYS A 20 -11.20 6.73 8.57
C LYS A 20 -12.41 7.01 9.46
N LYS A 21 -13.48 6.20 9.33
CA LYS A 21 -14.68 6.32 10.17
C LYS A 21 -14.38 6.12 11.66
N ASN A 22 -13.45 5.22 11.99
CA ASN A 22 -13.07 4.89 13.36
C ASN A 22 -11.83 5.64 13.84
N ASN A 23 -11.52 6.80 13.24
CA ASN A 23 -10.36 7.64 13.60
C ASN A 23 -9.03 6.85 13.63
N TRP A 24 -8.84 5.97 12.65
CA TRP A 24 -7.68 5.13 12.45
C TRP A 24 -7.36 4.18 13.62
N LYS A 25 -8.41 3.65 14.26
CA LYS A 25 -8.31 2.69 15.36
C LYS A 25 -8.91 1.33 15.00
N THR A 26 -8.27 0.29 15.53
CA THR A 26 -8.77 -1.10 15.51
C THR A 26 -9.91 -1.28 16.51
N ALA A 27 -10.59 -2.43 16.44
CA ALA A 27 -11.62 -2.81 17.42
C ALA A 27 -11.10 -2.83 18.88
N SER A 28 -9.80 -3.06 19.07
CA SER A 28 -9.14 -2.99 20.37
C SER A 28 -8.78 -1.57 20.85
N LYS A 29 -9.24 -0.53 20.13
CA LYS A 29 -8.95 0.90 20.35
C LYS A 29 -7.49 1.32 20.20
N LYS A 30 -6.62 0.41 19.77
CA LYS A 30 -5.24 0.70 19.36
C LYS A 30 -5.23 1.27 17.95
N ASP A 31 -4.23 2.10 17.65
CA ASP A 31 -4.02 2.62 16.31
C ASP A 31 -3.76 1.47 15.33
N VAL A 32 -4.20 1.64 14.08
CA VAL A 32 -3.94 0.65 13.03
C VAL A 32 -2.44 0.57 12.76
N LYS A 33 -1.97 -0.60 12.35
CA LYS A 33 -0.56 -0.77 11.98
C LYS A 33 -0.23 0.14 10.78
N ASN A 34 0.92 0.81 10.83
CA ASN A 34 1.39 1.74 9.78
C ASN A 34 0.42 2.91 9.52
N LYS A 35 -0.27 3.38 10.56
CA LYS A 35 -1.29 4.45 10.47
C LYS A 35 -0.77 5.71 9.77
N ASP A 36 0.44 6.12 10.10
CA ASP A 36 1.15 7.23 9.49
C ASP A 36 1.22 7.08 7.97
N LEU A 37 1.75 5.95 7.48
CA LEU A 37 1.86 5.67 6.04
C LEU A 37 0.49 5.60 5.35
N TRP A 38 -0.51 5.05 6.02
CA TRP A 38 -1.87 4.98 5.48
C TRP A 38 -2.55 6.33 5.36
N ILE A 39 -2.31 7.25 6.31
CA ILE A 39 -2.84 8.62 6.25
C ILE A 39 -2.21 9.37 5.07
N GLU A 40 -0.89 9.25 4.90
CA GLU A 40 -0.20 9.87 3.76
C GLU A 40 -0.69 9.30 2.42
N LEU A 41 -0.82 7.96 2.33
CA LEU A 41 -1.35 7.30 1.13
C LEU A 41 -2.80 7.74 0.84
N ASP A 42 -3.68 7.80 1.84
CA ASP A 42 -5.06 8.29 1.66
C ASP A 42 -5.08 9.73 1.13
N ALA A 43 -4.23 10.60 1.67
CA ALA A 43 -4.14 11.99 1.26
C ALA A 43 -3.67 12.14 -0.20
N GLU A 44 -2.66 11.39 -0.63
CA GLU A 44 -2.18 11.43 -2.02
C GLU A 44 -3.17 10.79 -2.99
N THR A 45 -3.77 9.67 -2.61
CA THR A 45 -4.71 8.96 -3.48
C THR A 45 -6.01 9.73 -3.68
N CYS A 46 -6.47 10.50 -2.69
CA CYS A 46 -7.64 11.36 -2.83
C CYS A 46 -7.46 12.53 -3.83
N LYS A 47 -6.22 12.85 -4.24
CA LYS A 47 -5.95 13.92 -5.21
C LYS A 47 -6.15 13.47 -6.66
N HIS A 48 -6.31 12.16 -6.90
CA HIS A 48 -6.32 11.57 -8.22
C HIS A 48 -7.45 10.55 -8.35
N GLU A 49 -7.96 10.35 -9.57
CA GLU A 49 -8.81 9.21 -9.87
C GLU A 49 -7.90 8.02 -10.21
N ILE A 50 -7.78 7.06 -9.27
CA ILE A 50 -6.85 5.94 -9.39
C ILE A 50 -7.63 4.65 -9.55
N GLU A 51 -7.42 3.97 -10.69
CA GLU A 51 -7.81 2.56 -10.84
C GLU A 51 -6.73 1.67 -10.22
N TRP A 52 -7.11 0.81 -9.28
CA TRP A 52 -6.20 -0.12 -8.61
C TRP A 52 -6.27 -1.51 -9.25
N ILE A 53 -5.13 -1.98 -9.75
CA ILE A 53 -5.04 -3.25 -10.45
C ILE A 53 -4.06 -4.16 -9.69
N TRP A 54 -4.60 -5.25 -9.13
CA TRP A 54 -3.77 -6.27 -8.51
C TRP A 54 -3.14 -7.15 -9.58
N VAL A 55 -1.83 -7.36 -9.48
CA VAL A 55 -1.08 -8.28 -10.32
C VAL A 55 -0.46 -9.38 -9.48
N LYS A 56 -0.29 -10.57 -10.05
CA LYS A 56 0.41 -11.64 -9.36
C LYS A 56 1.91 -11.33 -9.34
N GLY A 57 2.55 -11.44 -8.18
CA GLY A 57 4.00 -11.29 -8.06
C GLY A 57 4.76 -12.36 -8.87
N HIS A 58 5.93 -11.99 -9.41
CA HIS A 58 6.82 -12.83 -10.22
C HIS A 58 6.13 -13.60 -11.37
N SER A 59 5.12 -12.98 -12.00
CA SER A 59 4.36 -13.62 -13.09
C SER A 59 4.66 -13.05 -14.48
N GLY A 60 5.85 -12.49 -14.72
CA GLY A 60 6.22 -11.92 -16.02
C GLY A 60 5.68 -10.50 -16.26
N ASN A 61 5.18 -9.82 -15.22
CA ASN A 61 4.77 -8.42 -15.36
C ASN A 61 6.01 -7.52 -15.32
N ILE A 62 6.47 -7.11 -16.50
CA ILE A 62 7.69 -6.32 -16.69
C ILE A 62 7.71 -5.06 -15.80
N GLY A 63 6.57 -4.39 -15.64
CA GLY A 63 6.49 -3.18 -14.79
C GLY A 63 6.68 -3.51 -13.30
N ASN A 64 6.00 -4.56 -12.82
CA ASN A 64 6.10 -5.00 -11.44
C ASN A 64 7.50 -5.56 -11.13
N GLU A 65 8.09 -6.34 -12.03
CA GLU A 65 9.45 -6.88 -11.86
C GLU A 65 10.51 -5.78 -11.79
N LYS A 66 10.37 -4.71 -12.58
CA LYS A 66 11.24 -3.53 -12.46
C LYS A 66 11.05 -2.82 -11.12
N ALA A 67 9.81 -2.66 -10.67
CA ALA A 67 9.53 -2.05 -9.37
C ALA A 67 10.12 -2.87 -8.21
N ASP A 68 9.99 -4.20 -8.26
CA ASP A 68 10.57 -5.12 -7.28
C ASP A 68 12.10 -5.04 -7.27
N ALA A 69 12.74 -5.06 -8.44
CA ALA A 69 14.19 -4.90 -8.56
C ALA A 69 14.68 -3.57 -7.96
N LEU A 70 13.99 -2.47 -8.24
CA LEU A 70 14.33 -1.15 -7.67
C LEU A 70 14.11 -1.10 -6.15
N ALA A 71 13.06 -1.73 -5.65
CA ALA A 71 12.82 -1.82 -4.21
C ALA A 71 13.93 -2.63 -3.51
N ASN A 72 14.34 -3.75 -4.09
CA ASN A 72 15.46 -4.57 -3.57
C ASN A 72 16.78 -3.79 -3.59
N MET A 73 17.08 -3.07 -4.69
CA MET A 73 18.23 -2.17 -4.73
C MET A 73 18.17 -1.10 -3.63
N GLY A 74 16.98 -0.60 -3.31
CA GLY A 74 16.79 0.35 -2.22
C GLY A 74 17.21 -0.24 -0.87
N ILE A 75 16.91 -1.52 -0.62
CA ILE A 75 17.33 -2.23 0.59
C ILE A 75 18.84 -2.51 0.58
N ASP A 76 19.38 -2.96 -0.55
CA ASP A 76 20.81 -3.27 -0.66
C ASP A 76 21.72 -2.04 -0.47
N ASN A 77 21.19 -0.85 -0.76
CA ASN A 77 21.87 0.44 -0.53
C ASN A 77 21.55 1.07 0.84
N LEU A 78 20.76 0.41 1.69
CA LEU A 78 20.67 0.79 3.10
C LEU A 78 21.90 0.21 3.80
N ASP A 79 22.95 1.02 3.94
CA ASP A 79 24.05 0.72 4.87
C ASP A 79 23.47 0.66 6.29
N VAL A 80 23.26 -0.57 6.80
CA VAL A 80 22.82 -0.86 8.17
C VAL A 80 24.02 -1.06 9.09
#